data_AF-A0A1Y2VX27-F1
#
_entry.id   AF-A0A1Y2VX27-F1
#
_cell.length_a   1.000
_cell.length_b   1.000
_cell.length_c   1.000
_cell.angle_alpha   90.00
_cell.angle_beta   90.00
_cell.angle_gamma   90.00
#
_symmetry.space_group_name_H-M   'P 1'
#
loop_
_entity.id
_entity.type
_entity.pdbx_description
1 polymer ?
#
loop_
_entity_poly.entity_id
_entity_poly.type
_entity_poly.pdbx_seq_one_letter_code
_entity_poly.pdbx_strand_id
1 'polypeptide(L)'
;SSAPAASAHWTYSQLIVNDEIVGEPWQHVRAHDNTNWPLTDVNATDFRCNVNARPAAETYAVRAGGDDVVVGFVVDEHFGHPGIQQAYLSRAPDGVAAADYDGSGGWARVYSLTSAPANATNSSSSSSLRKVLTWATHNIQSFRFTLPASTPPGEYLLRAEGLALHAAHKWASAQFYVSCAQIKVVASGGNASQTGPESEELGPLAKIPGVYRGDEPGVLIPVFWSSLTNYTAPGPAL
;
A
#
# COMPACT_ATOMS: atom_id res chain seq x y z
N SER A 1 -16.11 -30.70 -14.47
CA SER A 1 -16.34 -29.65 -13.47
C SER A 1 -15.01 -29.05 -13.07
N SER A 2 -14.65 -27.92 -13.66
CA SER A 2 -13.51 -27.12 -13.27
C SER A 2 -13.90 -26.40 -11.98
N ALA A 3 -13.22 -26.70 -10.87
CA ALA A 3 -13.27 -25.81 -9.72
C ALA A 3 -12.79 -24.42 -10.19
N PRO A 4 -13.44 -23.31 -9.79
CA PRO A 4 -12.87 -22.00 -10.06
C PRO A 4 -11.47 -22.00 -9.45
N ALA A 5 -10.45 -21.71 -10.25
CA ALA A 5 -9.17 -21.34 -9.70
C ALA A 5 -9.45 -20.09 -8.88
N ALA A 6 -9.44 -20.20 -7.55
CA ALA A 6 -9.45 -19.02 -6.70
C ALA A 6 -8.16 -18.27 -7.04
N SER A 7 -8.29 -17.20 -7.83
CA SER A 7 -7.18 -16.30 -8.09
C SER A 7 -6.87 -15.62 -6.75
N ALA A 8 -5.71 -15.93 -6.19
CA ALA A 8 -5.23 -15.38 -4.93
C ALA A 8 -4.36 -14.12 -5.16
N HIS A 9 -4.20 -13.73 -6.43
CA HIS A 9 -3.38 -12.60 -6.88
C HIS A 9 -4.30 -11.41 -7.17
N TRP A 10 -3.97 -10.25 -6.61
CA TRP A 10 -4.77 -9.03 -6.74
C TRP A 10 -4.01 -7.92 -7.45
N THR A 11 -4.71 -6.85 -7.79
CA THR A 11 -4.11 -5.55 -8.10
C THR A 11 -4.88 -4.46 -7.36
N TYR A 12 -4.34 -3.24 -7.38
CA TYR A 12 -5.04 -2.06 -6.90
C TYR A 12 -5.26 -1.14 -8.09
N SER A 13 -6.49 -1.08 -8.59
CA SER A 13 -6.83 -0.28 -9.77
C SER A 13 -7.68 0.94 -9.45
N GLN A 14 -8.30 0.99 -8.26
CA GLN A 14 -9.23 2.05 -7.87
C GLN A 14 -8.91 2.63 -6.49
N LEU A 15 -9.07 3.95 -6.39
CA LEU A 15 -8.91 4.72 -5.17
C LEU A 15 -10.24 4.77 -4.41
N ILE A 16 -10.17 4.74 -3.09
CA ILE A 16 -11.31 4.99 -2.19
C ILE A 16 -11.05 6.32 -1.48
N VAL A 17 -12.07 7.19 -1.43
CA VAL A 17 -12.04 8.43 -0.66
C VAL A 17 -13.36 8.57 0.10
N ASN A 18 -13.29 8.77 1.42
CA ASN A 18 -14.45 8.89 2.31
C ASN A 18 -15.49 7.78 2.09
N ASP A 19 -15.02 6.54 2.11
CA ASP A 19 -15.80 5.31 1.94
C ASP A 19 -16.44 5.08 0.56
N GLU A 20 -16.16 5.95 -0.42
CA GLU A 20 -16.62 5.79 -1.80
C GLU A 20 -15.46 5.45 -2.74
N ILE A 21 -15.71 4.53 -3.68
CA ILE A 21 -14.80 4.28 -4.81
C ILE A 21 -14.90 5.50 -5.73
N VAL A 22 -13.77 6.13 -6.02
CA VAL A 22 -13.72 7.32 -6.88
C VAL A 22 -13.15 6.96 -8.24
N GLY A 23 -13.95 7.20 -9.27
CA GLY A 23 -13.58 6.97 -10.66
C GLY A 23 -13.58 5.50 -11.11
N GLU A 24 -13.35 5.33 -12.41
CA GLU A 24 -13.18 4.03 -13.05
C GLU A 24 -11.79 3.43 -12.75
N PRO A 25 -11.58 2.11 -12.96
CA PRO A 25 -10.26 1.50 -12.88
C PRO A 25 -9.21 2.31 -13.66
N TRP A 26 -8.08 2.58 -12.99
CA TRP A 26 -6.95 3.34 -13.51
C TRP A 26 -7.18 4.84 -13.77
N GLN A 27 -8.33 5.39 -13.37
CA GLN A 27 -8.59 6.83 -13.52
C GLN A 27 -7.65 7.66 -12.63
N HIS A 28 -7.49 7.26 -11.37
CA HIS A 28 -6.62 7.93 -10.40
C HIS A 28 -5.41 7.10 -9.96
N VAL A 29 -5.38 5.82 -10.35
CA VAL A 29 -4.28 4.89 -10.08
C VAL A 29 -3.50 4.66 -11.36
N ARG A 30 -2.17 4.71 -11.26
CA ARG A 30 -1.27 4.45 -12.40
C ARG A 30 -1.50 3.05 -12.93
N ALA A 31 -1.91 2.96 -14.20
CA ALA A 31 -1.97 1.69 -14.90
C ALA A 31 -0.56 1.14 -15.11
N HIS A 32 -0.43 -0.18 -15.15
CA HIS A 32 0.83 -0.89 -15.31
C HIS A 32 0.60 -2.16 -16.15
N ASP A 33 1.68 -2.78 -16.63
CA ASP A 33 1.58 -3.90 -17.59
C ASP A 33 1.74 -5.28 -16.92
N ASN A 34 1.84 -5.30 -15.58
CA ASN A 34 2.09 -6.50 -14.78
C ASN A 34 0.82 -7.30 -14.37
N THR A 35 -0.34 -6.99 -14.95
CA THR A 35 -1.64 -7.62 -14.62
C THR A 35 -1.89 -7.73 -13.10
N ASN A 36 -1.84 -8.93 -12.53
CA ASN A 36 -1.87 -9.24 -11.11
C ASN A 36 -0.64 -10.06 -10.68
N TRP A 37 0.44 -10.08 -11.47
CA TRP A 37 1.67 -10.75 -11.07
C TRP A 37 2.38 -9.97 -9.96
N PRO A 38 3.03 -10.66 -9.00
CA PRO A 38 3.76 -10.01 -7.94
C PRO A 38 5.15 -9.57 -8.43
N LEU A 39 5.68 -8.55 -7.76
CA LEU A 39 7.09 -8.17 -7.82
C LEU A 39 7.86 -8.95 -6.74
N THR A 40 9.05 -9.41 -7.07
CA THR A 40 9.95 -10.12 -6.13
C THR A 40 11.31 -9.45 -5.99
N ASP A 41 11.73 -8.67 -6.98
CA ASP A 41 12.96 -7.87 -6.93
C ASP A 41 12.71 -6.51 -6.26
N VAL A 42 13.09 -6.40 -4.99
CA VAL A 42 12.95 -5.18 -4.19
C VAL A 42 13.89 -4.04 -4.60
N ASN A 43 14.88 -4.32 -5.45
CA ASN A 43 15.85 -3.34 -5.93
C ASN A 43 15.49 -2.76 -7.30
N ALA A 44 14.52 -3.35 -8.01
CA ALA A 44 14.07 -2.85 -9.29
C ALA A 44 13.33 -1.51 -9.16
N THR A 45 13.47 -0.63 -10.16
CA THR A 45 12.68 0.61 -10.25
C THR A 45 11.18 0.32 -10.26
N ASP A 46 10.76 -0.78 -10.89
CA ASP A 46 9.38 -1.25 -10.94
C ASP A 46 8.79 -1.49 -9.54
N PHE A 47 9.63 -1.76 -8.54
CA PHE A 47 9.20 -1.94 -7.14
C PHE A 47 8.48 -0.71 -6.56
N ARG A 48 8.71 0.47 -7.15
CA ARG A 48 8.12 1.72 -6.73
C ARG A 48 6.62 1.80 -7.02
N CYS A 49 6.20 1.61 -8.27
CA CYS A 49 4.82 1.80 -8.71
C CYS A 49 4.30 0.73 -9.69
N ASN A 50 5.02 -0.40 -9.82
CA ASN A 50 4.78 -1.52 -10.74
C ASN A 50 5.38 -1.35 -12.15
N VAL A 51 5.42 -2.46 -12.90
CA VAL A 51 6.11 -2.57 -14.21
C VAL A 51 5.47 -1.65 -15.24
N ASN A 52 6.30 -0.78 -15.86
CA ASN A 52 5.84 0.21 -16.85
C ASN A 52 4.66 1.07 -16.36
N ALA A 53 4.64 1.39 -15.06
CA ALA A 53 3.59 2.24 -14.52
C ALA A 53 3.57 3.61 -15.21
N ARG A 54 2.42 3.95 -15.80
CA ARG A 54 2.18 5.20 -16.52
C ARG A 54 1.31 6.14 -15.71
N PRO A 55 1.40 7.47 -15.91
CA PRO A 55 0.55 8.42 -15.21
C PRO A 55 -0.93 8.04 -15.32
N ALA A 56 -1.65 8.14 -14.21
CA ALA A 56 -3.10 7.99 -14.18
C ALA A 56 -3.76 9.11 -14.98
N ALA A 57 -4.97 8.87 -15.49
CA ALA A 57 -5.69 9.83 -16.31
C ALA A 57 -5.92 11.16 -15.58
N GLU A 58 -6.17 11.11 -14.27
CA GLU A 58 -6.51 12.26 -13.45
C GLU A 58 -5.88 12.18 -12.06
N THR A 59 -5.43 13.32 -11.54
CA THR A 59 -5.06 13.46 -10.12
C THR A 59 -6.31 13.75 -9.29
N TYR A 60 -6.59 12.93 -8.28
CA TYR A 60 -7.76 13.15 -7.41
C TYR A 60 -7.49 14.23 -6.36
N ALA A 61 -8.33 15.27 -6.30
CA ALA A 61 -8.22 16.32 -5.30
C ALA A 61 -8.82 15.88 -3.96
N VAL A 62 -7.96 15.55 -3.01
CA VAL A 62 -8.31 15.18 -1.64
C VAL A 62 -8.36 16.47 -0.80
N ARG A 63 -9.57 16.90 -0.42
CA ARG A 63 -9.74 18.06 0.46
C ARG A 63 -9.42 17.65 1.89
N ALA A 64 -8.28 18.10 2.42
CA ALA A 64 -8.04 18.07 3.85
C ALA A 64 -9.14 18.89 4.52
N GLY A 65 -10.03 18.22 5.24
CA GLY A 65 -11.17 18.82 5.93
C GLY A 65 -11.16 18.31 7.36
N GLY A 66 -10.29 18.86 8.19
CA GLY A 66 -10.06 18.34 9.54
C GLY A 66 -9.51 16.91 9.55
N ASP A 67 -9.58 16.27 10.72
CA ASP A 67 -8.94 14.99 11.07
C ASP A 67 -9.51 13.75 10.36
N ASP A 68 -10.40 13.89 9.37
CA ASP A 68 -11.33 12.81 8.96
C ASP A 68 -11.22 12.36 7.49
N VAL A 69 -10.21 12.79 6.74
CA VAL A 69 -10.12 12.35 5.34
C VAL A 69 -9.62 10.92 5.25
N VAL A 70 -10.53 10.02 4.87
CA VAL A 70 -10.23 8.61 4.69
C VAL A 70 -9.85 8.36 3.24
N VAL A 71 -8.68 7.77 3.02
CA VAL A 71 -8.24 7.31 1.71
C VAL A 71 -7.92 5.82 1.75
N GLY A 72 -7.95 5.16 0.60
CA GLY A 72 -7.72 3.73 0.52
C GLY A 72 -7.69 3.22 -0.90
N PHE A 73 -7.59 1.91 -1.06
CA PHE A 73 -7.68 1.25 -2.36
C PHE A 73 -8.66 0.09 -2.29
N VAL A 74 -9.29 -0.17 -3.42
CA VAL A 74 -9.91 -1.47 -3.70
C VAL A 74 -8.78 -2.49 -3.85
N VAL A 75 -8.97 -3.67 -3.26
CA VAL A 75 -8.16 -4.86 -3.51
C VAL A 75 -8.93 -5.70 -4.51
N ASP A 76 -8.50 -5.68 -5.77
CA ASP A 76 -9.21 -6.35 -6.84
C ASP A 76 -9.29 -7.85 -6.54
N GLU A 77 -10.48 -8.45 -6.70
CA GLU A 77 -10.86 -9.77 -6.18
C GLU A 77 -10.90 -9.83 -4.64
N HIS A 78 -9.74 -9.98 -4.00
CA HIS A 78 -9.52 -9.99 -2.55
C HIS A 78 -8.01 -10.20 -2.25
N PHE A 79 -7.59 -9.88 -1.03
CA PHE A 79 -6.24 -10.20 -0.54
C PHE A 79 -6.14 -11.71 -0.25
N GLY A 80 -5.77 -12.49 -1.26
CA GLY A 80 -5.89 -13.96 -1.28
C GLY A 80 -4.74 -14.73 -0.63
N HIS A 81 -3.67 -14.05 -0.21
CA HIS A 81 -2.50 -14.68 0.41
C HIS A 81 -2.29 -14.24 1.87
N PRO A 82 -1.68 -15.09 2.71
CA PRO A 82 -1.21 -14.68 4.04
C PRO A 82 -0.16 -13.57 3.89
N GLY A 83 -0.30 -12.48 4.62
CA GLY A 83 0.52 -11.31 4.37
C GLY A 83 0.04 -10.04 5.05
N ILE A 84 0.67 -8.93 4.69
CA ILE A 84 0.38 -7.61 5.27
C ILE A 84 0.03 -6.60 4.18
N GLN A 85 -0.68 -5.54 4.58
CA GLN A 85 -0.93 -4.38 3.74
C GLN A 85 -0.20 -3.18 4.33
N GLN A 86 0.49 -2.43 3.49
CA GLN A 86 1.11 -1.15 3.83
C GLN A 86 0.68 -0.08 2.84
N ALA A 87 0.74 1.18 3.25
CA ALA A 87 0.63 2.31 2.34
C ALA A 87 1.70 3.36 2.63
N TYR A 88 2.17 4.01 1.57
CA TYR A 88 3.23 5.01 1.63
C TYR A 88 2.83 6.27 0.88
N LEU A 89 3.26 7.42 1.37
CA LEU A 89 3.00 8.71 0.75
C LEU A 89 4.33 9.37 0.35
N SER A 90 4.39 9.92 -0.86
CA SER A 90 5.54 10.65 -1.36
C SER A 90 5.12 11.97 -1.99
N ARG A 91 5.65 13.08 -1.47
CA ARG A 91 5.41 14.43 -1.98
C ARG A 91 6.17 14.63 -3.29
N ALA A 92 5.48 15.11 -4.31
CA ALA A 92 6.14 15.58 -5.52
C ALA A 92 6.98 16.84 -5.21
N PRO A 93 8.09 17.08 -5.92
CA PRO A 93 8.82 18.34 -5.80
C PRO A 93 7.92 19.55 -6.06
N ASP A 94 8.25 20.70 -5.47
CA ASP A 94 7.44 21.90 -5.62
C ASP A 94 7.29 22.28 -7.11
N GLY A 95 6.06 22.55 -7.53
CA GLY A 95 5.72 22.86 -8.93
C GLY A 95 5.61 21.66 -9.87
N VAL A 96 5.87 20.44 -9.40
CA VAL A 96 5.71 19.20 -10.18
C VAL A 96 4.35 18.58 -9.91
N ALA A 97 3.57 18.34 -10.97
CA ALA A 97 2.29 17.63 -10.86
C ALA A 97 2.52 16.15 -10.49
N ALA A 98 1.58 15.54 -9.77
CA ALA A 98 1.67 14.12 -9.42
C ALA A 98 1.76 13.20 -10.67
N ALA A 99 1.18 13.62 -11.79
CA ALA A 99 1.28 12.92 -13.07
C ALA A 99 2.71 12.89 -13.62
N ASP A 100 3.50 13.95 -13.41
CA ASP A 100 4.86 14.09 -13.94
C ASP A 100 5.94 13.61 -12.94
N TYR A 101 5.56 13.37 -11.69
CA TYR A 101 6.47 12.91 -10.65
C TYR A 101 6.72 11.41 -10.72
N ASP A 102 7.96 10.98 -10.90
CA ASP A 102 8.31 9.55 -11.02
C ASP A 102 8.35 8.79 -9.67
N GLY A 103 8.23 9.47 -8.53
CA GLY A 103 8.32 8.86 -7.20
C GLY A 103 9.76 8.70 -6.67
N SER A 104 10.75 9.37 -7.25
CA SER A 104 12.18 9.32 -6.85
C SER A 104 12.50 10.03 -5.52
N GLY A 105 11.55 10.78 -4.96
CA GLY A 105 11.63 11.43 -3.65
C GLY A 105 11.54 10.47 -2.45
N GLY A 106 11.31 11.02 -1.27
CA GLY A 106 11.14 10.24 -0.04
C GLY A 106 9.72 9.70 0.11
N TRP A 107 9.60 8.52 0.72
CA TRP A 107 8.34 7.85 1.02
C TRP A 107 8.20 7.69 2.54
N ALA A 108 7.13 8.25 3.11
CA ALA A 108 6.74 8.00 4.49
C ALA A 108 5.72 6.86 4.52
N ARG A 109 5.84 5.94 5.48
CA ARG A 109 4.77 4.96 5.72
C ARG A 109 3.62 5.68 6.42
N VAL A 110 2.39 5.48 5.94
CA VAL A 110 1.17 6.12 6.49
C VAL A 110 0.11 5.11 6.92
N TYR A 111 0.32 3.83 6.61
CA TYR A 111 -0.57 2.75 7.02
C TYR A 111 0.18 1.41 7.12
N SER A 112 -0.23 0.59 8.08
CA SER A 112 0.18 -0.81 8.17
C SER A 112 -0.91 -1.67 8.82
N LEU A 113 -1.36 -2.70 8.11
CA LEU A 113 -2.27 -3.73 8.59
C LEU A 113 -1.56 -5.08 8.53
N THR A 114 -1.31 -5.67 9.70
CA THR A 114 -0.49 -6.88 9.83
C THR A 114 -1.32 -8.07 10.31
N SER A 115 -1.42 -8.26 11.61
CA SER A 115 -2.14 -9.36 12.25
C SER A 115 -3.38 -8.90 12.98
N ALA A 116 -4.42 -9.73 12.98
CA ALA A 116 -5.59 -9.56 13.81
C ALA A 116 -5.43 -10.33 15.15
N PRO A 117 -6.20 -9.98 16.18
CA PRO A 117 -6.32 -10.81 17.37
C PRO A 117 -6.73 -12.24 17.01
N ALA A 118 -6.28 -13.23 17.78
CA ALA A 118 -6.48 -14.67 17.51
C ALA A 118 -7.96 -15.12 17.35
N ASN A 119 -8.92 -14.28 17.76
CA ASN A 119 -10.37 -14.56 17.69
C ASN A 119 -11.10 -13.78 16.59
N ALA A 120 -10.41 -13.17 15.63
CA ALA A 120 -11.05 -12.46 14.52
C ALA A 120 -11.83 -13.44 13.62
N THR A 121 -13.07 -13.09 13.26
CA THR A 121 -14.02 -13.95 12.52
C THR A 121 -13.69 -14.12 11.02
N ASN A 122 -12.81 -13.27 10.47
CA ASN A 122 -12.31 -13.34 9.09
C ASN A 122 -10.86 -13.86 9.05
N SER A 123 -10.61 -15.03 9.64
CA SER A 123 -9.25 -15.53 9.92
C SER A 123 -8.91 -16.81 9.15
N SER A 124 -7.73 -16.86 8.54
CA SER A 124 -7.15 -18.02 7.86
C SER A 124 -6.48 -19.03 8.82
N SER A 125 -7.03 -19.25 10.02
CA SER A 125 -6.39 -20.14 10.99
C SER A 125 -6.56 -21.61 10.60
N SER A 126 -5.46 -22.27 10.23
CA SER A 126 -5.40 -23.73 10.20
C SER A 126 -4.90 -24.23 11.56
N SER A 127 -5.78 -24.88 12.32
CA SER A 127 -5.52 -25.62 13.58
C SER A 127 -5.79 -24.86 14.89
N SER A 128 -6.75 -25.39 15.65
CA SER A 128 -7.03 -25.06 17.05
C SER A 128 -5.93 -25.51 18.04
N LEU A 129 -4.84 -26.11 17.57
CA LEU A 129 -3.79 -26.69 18.42
C LEU A 129 -2.51 -25.84 18.50
N ARG A 130 -2.37 -24.78 17.71
CA ARG A 130 -1.22 -23.85 17.78
C ARG A 130 -1.70 -22.40 17.73
N LYS A 131 -1.07 -21.52 18.50
CA LYS A 131 -1.27 -20.05 18.41
C LYS A 131 -0.63 -19.56 17.10
N VAL A 132 -1.27 -19.82 15.97
CA VAL A 132 -0.84 -19.33 14.66
C VAL A 132 -1.27 -17.88 14.52
N LEU A 133 -0.41 -17.06 13.91
CA LEU A 133 -0.70 -15.69 13.57
C LEU A 133 -1.92 -15.60 12.64
N THR A 134 -2.90 -14.78 13.00
CA THR A 134 -4.01 -14.44 12.10
C THR A 134 -3.66 -13.19 11.32
N TRP A 135 -3.71 -13.24 9.99
CA TRP A 135 -3.51 -12.07 9.13
C TRP A 135 -4.78 -11.22 9.07
N ALA A 136 -4.65 -9.93 9.40
CA ALA A 136 -5.79 -9.00 9.34
C ALA A 136 -6.23 -8.68 7.91
N THR A 137 -5.39 -8.99 6.93
CA THR A 137 -5.66 -8.84 5.50
C THR A 137 -6.49 -9.96 4.90
N HIS A 138 -6.74 -11.07 5.62
CA HIS A 138 -7.37 -12.23 5.00
C HIS A 138 -8.72 -11.91 4.34
N ASN A 139 -8.80 -12.12 3.02
CA ASN A 139 -9.98 -11.89 2.18
C ASN A 139 -10.54 -10.46 2.23
N ILE A 140 -9.76 -9.46 2.66
CA ILE A 140 -10.21 -8.07 2.54
C ILE A 140 -10.30 -7.69 1.05
N GLN A 141 -11.32 -6.92 0.70
CA GLN A 141 -11.54 -6.42 -0.68
C GLN A 141 -11.23 -4.93 -0.81
N SER A 142 -10.84 -4.30 0.30
CA SER A 142 -10.34 -2.95 0.34
C SER A 142 -9.57 -2.74 1.63
N PHE A 143 -8.73 -1.71 1.67
CA PHE A 143 -8.21 -1.15 2.90
C PHE A 143 -8.35 0.36 2.85
N ARG A 144 -8.51 0.97 4.03
CA ARG A 144 -8.66 2.42 4.16
C ARG A 144 -7.97 2.89 5.43
N PHE A 145 -7.55 4.14 5.43
CA PHE A 145 -6.89 4.79 6.55
C PHE A 145 -7.13 6.29 6.48
N THR A 146 -7.12 6.94 7.63
CA THR A 146 -7.16 8.39 7.72
C THR A 146 -5.82 8.95 7.25
N LEU A 147 -5.83 9.85 6.27
CA LEU A 147 -4.65 10.58 5.85
C LEU A 147 -4.09 11.35 7.07
N PRO A 148 -2.79 11.24 7.42
CA PRO A 148 -2.26 11.94 8.58
C PRO A 148 -2.56 13.44 8.51
N ALA A 149 -3.08 14.02 9.59
CA ALA A 149 -3.44 15.44 9.63
C ALA A 149 -2.23 16.37 9.40
N SER A 150 -1.01 15.90 9.68
CA SER A 150 0.25 16.58 9.38
C SER A 150 0.61 16.60 7.89
N THR A 151 -0.15 15.92 7.01
CA THR A 151 0.13 15.87 5.57
C THR A 151 0.00 17.27 4.96
N PRO A 152 1.10 17.88 4.48
CA PRO A 152 1.03 19.23 3.93
C PRO A 152 0.21 19.26 2.62
N PRO A 153 -0.43 20.38 2.27
CA PRO A 153 -1.00 20.55 0.94
C PRO A 153 0.06 20.35 -0.16
N GLY A 154 -0.33 19.72 -1.26
CA GLY A 154 0.59 19.42 -2.36
C GLY A 154 0.14 18.29 -3.25
N GLU A 155 0.98 17.99 -4.24
CA GLU A 155 0.84 16.88 -5.17
C GLU A 155 1.60 15.66 -4.62
N TYR A 156 0.99 14.48 -4.65
CA TYR A 156 1.55 13.27 -4.05
C TYR A 156 1.33 12.04 -4.91
N LEU A 157 2.24 11.08 -4.77
CA LEU A 157 1.94 9.68 -5.03
C LEU A 157 1.58 8.97 -3.73
N LEU A 158 0.46 8.26 -3.74
CA LEU A 158 0.04 7.36 -2.68
C LEU A 158 0.22 5.93 -3.16
N ARG A 159 1.07 5.15 -2.50
CA ARG A 159 1.42 3.78 -2.89
C ARG A 159 0.70 2.77 -1.99
N ALA A 160 -0.02 1.83 -2.61
CA ALA A 160 -0.49 0.61 -1.97
C ALA A 160 0.57 -0.49 -2.10
N GLU A 161 0.79 -1.26 -1.05
CA GLU A 161 1.67 -2.42 -1.05
C GLU A 161 1.09 -3.59 -0.25
N GLY A 162 0.73 -4.66 -0.94
CA GLY A 162 0.43 -5.94 -0.34
C GLY A 162 1.67 -6.83 -0.37
N LEU A 163 2.07 -7.39 0.77
CA LEU A 163 3.18 -8.34 0.88
C LEU A 163 2.64 -9.71 1.22
N ALA A 164 2.64 -10.63 0.25
CA ALA A 164 2.29 -12.03 0.42
C ALA A 164 3.51 -12.86 0.86
N LEU A 165 3.32 -13.62 1.94
CA LEU A 165 4.39 -14.32 2.65
C LEU A 165 4.33 -15.84 2.48
N HIS A 166 3.43 -16.36 1.66
CA HIS A 166 3.25 -17.81 1.49
C HIS A 166 4.53 -18.52 1.01
N ALA A 167 5.36 -17.82 0.24
CA ALA A 167 6.64 -18.30 -0.29
C ALA A 167 7.88 -17.61 0.33
N ALA A 168 7.70 -16.75 1.34
CA ALA A 168 8.76 -15.93 1.95
C ALA A 168 9.86 -16.73 2.68
N HIS A 169 9.71 -18.04 2.84
CA HIS A 169 10.74 -18.93 3.35
C HIS A 169 11.84 -19.27 2.35
N LYS A 170 11.70 -18.81 1.11
CA LYS A 170 12.68 -18.93 0.05
C LYS A 170 13.23 -17.55 -0.29
N TRP A 171 14.52 -17.51 -0.58
CA TRP A 171 15.20 -16.31 -1.08
C TRP A 171 14.44 -15.71 -2.27
N ALA A 172 14.28 -14.37 -2.26
CA ALA A 172 13.65 -13.60 -3.34
C ALA A 172 12.29 -14.15 -3.81
N SER A 173 11.52 -14.74 -2.90
CA SER A 173 10.21 -15.36 -3.20
C SER A 173 9.04 -14.74 -2.43
N ALA A 174 9.32 -13.74 -1.58
CA ALA A 174 8.27 -12.87 -1.04
C ALA A 174 7.65 -12.07 -2.18
N GLN A 175 6.32 -11.94 -2.18
CA GLN A 175 5.57 -11.43 -3.32
C GLN A 175 4.93 -10.09 -2.96
N PHE A 176 5.28 -9.05 -3.70
CA PHE A 176 4.77 -7.70 -3.49
C PHE A 176 3.79 -7.32 -4.61
N TYR A 177 2.61 -6.86 -4.22
CA TYR A 177 1.58 -6.32 -5.11
C TYR A 177 1.51 -4.83 -4.85
N VAL A 178 1.75 -4.02 -5.88
CA VAL A 178 1.96 -2.58 -5.69
C VAL A 178 1.25 -1.78 -6.78
N SER A 179 0.70 -0.63 -6.40
CA SER A 179 0.21 0.40 -7.33
C SER A 179 0.36 1.77 -6.69
N CYS A 180 0.42 2.82 -7.52
CA CYS A 180 0.49 4.20 -7.05
C CYS A 180 -0.71 5.01 -7.56
N ALA A 181 -1.44 5.65 -6.67
CA ALA A 181 -2.43 6.68 -6.99
C ALA A 181 -1.81 8.08 -7.06
N GLN A 182 -2.42 8.94 -7.87
CA GLN A 182 -2.13 10.36 -7.95
C GLN A 182 -3.16 11.12 -7.13
N ILE A 183 -2.71 11.80 -6.07
CA ILE A 183 -3.59 12.63 -5.24
C ILE A 183 -3.03 14.03 -5.06
N LYS A 184 -3.93 15.00 -4.92
CA LYS A 184 -3.61 16.37 -4.55
C LYS A 184 -4.28 16.71 -3.23
N VAL A 185 -3.48 16.89 -2.19
CA VAL A 185 -3.97 17.34 -0.88
C VAL A 185 -4.18 18.84 -0.95
N VAL A 186 -5.41 19.29 -0.72
CA VAL A 186 -5.76 20.72 -0.67
C VAL A 186 -6.17 21.11 0.74
N ALA A 187 -5.74 22.31 1.18
CA ALA A 187 -6.04 22.81 2.53
C ALA A 187 -7.55 23.03 2.75
N SER A 188 -8.01 22.89 4.00
CA SER A 188 -9.35 23.31 4.40
C SER A 188 -9.49 24.83 4.26
N GLY A 189 -10.62 25.31 3.74
CA GLY A 189 -10.92 26.76 3.71
C GLY A 189 -10.60 27.53 2.42
N GLY A 190 -10.26 26.87 1.31
CA GLY A 190 -10.44 27.43 -0.04
C GLY A 190 -9.44 28.48 -0.53
N ASN A 191 -8.45 28.89 0.27
CA ASN A 191 -7.37 29.74 -0.21
C ASN A 191 -6.08 28.93 -0.34
N ALA A 192 -5.61 28.76 -1.58
CA ALA A 192 -4.36 28.10 -1.96
C ALA A 192 -3.06 28.78 -1.43
N SER A 193 -3.18 29.69 -0.46
CA SER A 193 -2.10 30.50 0.10
C SER A 193 -1.81 30.21 1.58
N GLN A 194 -2.47 29.22 2.19
CA GLN A 194 -2.02 28.74 3.50
C GLN A 194 -0.93 27.70 3.29
N THR A 195 0.32 28.16 3.36
CA THR A 195 1.42 27.34 3.85
C THR A 195 0.95 26.84 5.23
N GLY A 196 0.54 25.57 5.31
CA GLY A 196 0.33 24.92 6.61
C GLY A 196 1.56 25.11 7.49
N PRO A 197 1.46 24.92 8.82
CA PRO A 197 2.60 25.10 9.72
C PRO A 197 3.83 24.41 9.12
N GLU A 198 4.91 25.19 8.96
CA GLU A 198 6.18 24.65 8.49
C GLU A 198 6.57 23.47 9.39
N SER A 199 6.72 22.30 8.76
CA SER A 199 7.30 21.08 9.32
C SER A 199 6.61 20.45 10.55
N GLU A 200 5.61 19.60 10.31
CA GLU A 200 5.77 18.22 10.79
C GLU A 200 5.95 17.35 9.55
N GLU A 201 7.20 17.10 9.20
CA GLU A 201 7.57 16.39 7.99
C GLU A 201 7.05 14.96 8.06
N LEU A 202 6.28 14.54 7.05
CA LEU A 202 5.97 13.12 6.83
C LEU A 202 7.27 12.32 6.95
N GLY A 203 7.35 11.38 7.88
CA GLY A 203 8.59 10.66 8.10
C GLY A 203 8.51 9.62 9.21
N PRO A 204 9.55 8.77 9.35
CA PRO A 204 10.82 8.84 8.63
C PRO A 204 10.70 8.47 7.15
N LEU A 205 11.44 9.18 6.29
CA LEU A 205 11.42 8.98 4.84
C LEU A 205 12.39 7.87 4.42
N ALA A 206 11.94 7.00 3.51
CA ALA A 206 12.77 6.00 2.83
C ALA A 206 12.71 6.17 1.31
N LYS A 207 13.67 5.58 0.58
CA LYS A 207 13.63 5.49 -0.89
C LYS A 207 12.99 4.18 -1.32
N ILE A 208 12.24 4.19 -2.41
CA ILE A 208 11.72 2.97 -3.04
C ILE A 208 12.17 3.01 -4.51
N PRO A 209 13.03 2.09 -5.00
CA PRO A 209 13.70 1.01 -4.28
C PRO A 209 14.70 1.52 -3.23
N GLY A 210 15.10 0.62 -2.31
CA GLY A 210 16.04 0.89 -1.21
C GLY A 210 15.45 0.78 0.19
N VAL A 211 14.12 0.73 0.32
CA VAL A 211 13.42 0.57 1.61
C VAL A 211 13.58 -0.83 2.20
N TYR A 212 13.80 -1.83 1.34
CA TYR A 212 13.95 -3.24 1.69
C TYR A 212 15.30 -3.78 1.21
N ARG A 213 15.88 -4.71 1.98
CA ARG A 213 17.12 -5.41 1.61
C ARG A 213 16.82 -6.75 0.93
N GLY A 214 15.65 -7.32 1.19
CA GLY A 214 15.17 -8.60 0.66
C GLY A 214 15.49 -9.81 1.54
N ASP A 215 16.42 -9.66 2.50
CA ASP A 215 16.83 -10.69 3.46
C ASP A 215 16.36 -10.38 4.90
N GLU A 216 15.72 -9.23 5.14
CA GLU A 216 15.28 -8.86 6.48
C GLU A 216 14.16 -9.77 6.99
N PRO A 217 14.04 -9.99 8.31
CA PRO A 217 13.11 -10.97 8.88
C PRO A 217 11.62 -10.77 8.56
N GLY A 218 11.22 -9.59 8.06
CA GLY A 218 9.86 -9.31 7.61
C GLY A 218 9.58 -9.67 6.14
N VAL A 219 10.65 -9.95 5.36
CA VAL A 219 10.62 -10.28 3.92
C VAL A 219 11.14 -11.70 3.67
N LEU A 220 12.30 -12.08 4.21
CA LEU A 220 12.81 -13.45 4.21
C LEU A 220 12.55 -14.09 5.58
N ILE A 221 11.58 -15.00 5.62
CA ILE A 221 11.10 -15.64 6.84
C ILE A 221 11.53 -17.10 6.82
N PRO A 222 12.60 -17.54 7.52
CA PRO A 222 13.13 -18.90 7.42
C PRO A 222 12.25 -19.97 8.11
N VAL A 223 10.94 -19.74 8.19
CA VAL A 223 9.89 -20.66 8.62
C VAL A 223 8.66 -20.49 7.73
N PHE A 224 7.85 -21.54 7.59
CA PHE A 224 6.62 -21.45 6.82
C PHE A 224 5.61 -20.52 7.51
N TRP A 225 4.90 -19.70 6.74
CA TRP A 225 4.02 -18.64 7.27
C TRP A 225 2.98 -19.15 8.29
N SER A 226 2.48 -20.38 8.13
CA SER A 226 1.49 -20.98 9.04
C SER A 226 2.08 -21.44 10.38
N SER A 227 3.40 -21.31 10.55
CA SER A 227 4.11 -21.56 11.82
C SER A 227 4.47 -20.28 12.56
N LEU A 228 4.17 -19.10 11.98
CA LEU A 228 4.45 -17.83 12.63
C LEU A 228 3.52 -17.60 13.83
N THR A 229 4.11 -17.10 14.92
CA THR A 229 3.41 -16.70 16.15
C THR A 229 3.50 -15.21 16.41
N ASN A 230 4.48 -14.55 15.80
CA ASN A 230 4.64 -13.10 15.74
C ASN A 230 5.12 -12.70 14.34
N TYR A 231 5.00 -11.42 14.02
CA TYR A 231 5.50 -10.86 12.78
C TYR A 231 5.84 -9.39 12.98
N THR A 232 6.91 -8.93 12.33
CA THR A 232 7.32 -7.52 12.30
C THR A 232 7.34 -7.07 10.86
N ALA A 233 6.51 -6.08 10.52
CA ALA A 233 6.46 -5.53 9.18
C ALA A 233 7.80 -4.87 8.82
N PRO A 234 8.30 -5.07 7.58
CA PRO A 234 9.47 -4.37 7.09
C PRO A 234 9.17 -2.89 6.84
N GLY A 235 10.24 -2.11 6.61
CA GLY A 235 10.17 -0.70 6.25
C GLY A 235 10.30 0.27 7.43
N PRO A 236 10.22 1.59 7.14
CA PRO A 236 10.36 2.65 8.14
C PRO A 236 9.27 2.57 9.21
N ALA A 237 9.43 3.31 10.32
CA ALA A 237 8.35 3.46 11.31
C ALA A 237 7.09 4.08 10.68
N LEU A 238 5.93 3.84 11.31
CA LEU A 238 4.66 4.45 10.94
C LEU A 238 4.60 5.84 11.55
#